data_AF-A0A195CQV3-F1
#
_entry.id   AF-A0A195CQV3-F1
#
_cell.length_a   1.000
_cell.length_b   1.000
_cell.length_c   1.000
_cell.angle_alpha   90.00
_cell.angle_beta   90.00
_cell.angle_gamma   90.00
#
_symmetry.space_group_name_H-M   'P 1'
#
loop_
_entity.id
_entity.type
_entity.pdbx_description
1 polymer ?
#
loop_
_entity_poly.entity_id
_entity_poly.type
_entity_poly.pdbx_seq_one_letter_code
_entity_poly.pdbx_strand_id
1 'polypeptide(L)'
;MWTNLTKDQPCVTKISECSSHECQKEIRNISVLGVNHQIIHKKGFMCLEEALHHNFQIKNVKCQRSECPGRRTEYAKFNLHLYIELDIRVSLDANTGISCQLKDFPITINILKQEYRLAGVIAYTSQHYIAYTRRIYGTWRIYNDLMKSKQYCNEEKKIEPHAAIYIISSS
;
A
#
# COMPACT_ATOMS: atom_id res chain seq x y z
N MET A 1 14.49 2.92 -0.94
CA MET A 1 14.52 3.13 -2.41
C MET A 1 13.18 3.68 -2.91
N TRP A 2 12.07 2.96 -2.71
CA TRP A 2 10.74 3.36 -3.20
C TRP A 2 10.19 4.68 -2.63
N THR A 3 10.44 4.97 -1.36
CA THR A 3 10.05 6.23 -0.70
C THR A 3 10.61 7.48 -1.41
N ASN A 4 11.79 7.39 -2.03
CA ASN A 4 12.38 8.51 -2.77
C ASN A 4 11.74 8.71 -4.14
N LEU A 5 11.25 7.63 -4.76
CA LEU A 5 10.60 7.68 -6.08
C LEU A 5 9.19 8.28 -6.01
N THR A 6 8.51 8.14 -4.87
CA THR A 6 7.15 8.65 -4.63
C THR A 6 7.12 9.80 -3.60
N LYS A 7 8.25 10.49 -3.39
CA LYS A 7 8.34 11.59 -2.41
C LYS A 7 7.44 12.78 -2.76
N ASP A 8 7.35 13.10 -4.05
CA ASP A 8 6.60 14.26 -4.58
C ASP A 8 5.12 13.92 -4.80
N GLN A 9 4.77 12.63 -4.74
CA GLN A 9 3.41 12.13 -4.85
C GLN A 9 3.18 11.05 -3.77
N PRO A 10 2.97 11.44 -2.51
CA PRO A 10 2.74 10.47 -1.44
C PRO A 10 1.42 9.74 -1.64
N CYS A 11 1.29 8.53 -1.09
CA CYS A 11 0.03 7.79 -1.09
C CYS A 11 -1.01 8.43 -0.16
N VAL A 12 -0.55 8.89 1.00
CA VAL A 12 -1.40 9.40 2.07
C VAL A 12 -0.74 10.63 2.70
N THR A 13 -1.56 11.63 3.01
CA THR A 13 -1.18 12.76 3.85
C THR A 13 -1.91 12.63 5.19
N LYS A 14 -1.17 12.34 6.26
CA LYS A 14 -1.68 12.39 7.62
C LYS A 14 -1.68 13.83 8.12
N ILE A 15 -2.80 14.25 8.67
CA ILE A 15 -3.03 15.58 9.19
C ILE A 15 -3.38 15.46 10.67
N SER A 16 -2.73 16.27 11.50
CA SER A 16 -3.06 16.43 12.92
C SER A 16 -3.37 17.89 13.19
N GLU A 17 -4.61 18.17 13.56
CA GLU A 17 -5.10 19.53 13.84
C GLU A 17 -5.44 19.67 15.32
N CYS A 18 -4.95 20.72 15.97
CA CYS A 18 -5.24 20.99 17.37
C CYS A 18 -6.45 21.91 17.50
N SER A 19 -7.27 21.69 18.52
CA SER A 19 -8.39 22.57 18.87
C SER A 19 -7.94 23.93 19.43
N SER A 20 -6.68 24.08 19.84
CA SER A 20 -6.09 25.36 20.23
C SER A 20 -5.43 26.03 19.03
N HIS A 21 -5.74 27.32 18.81
CA HIS A 21 -5.20 28.13 17.71
C HIS A 21 -3.69 28.39 17.83
N GLU A 22 -3.10 28.20 19.01
CA GLU A 22 -1.67 28.40 19.25
C GLU A 22 -0.81 27.23 18.73
N CYS A 23 -1.44 26.09 18.42
CA CYS A 23 -0.77 24.90 17.92
C CYS A 23 -0.87 24.80 16.41
N GLN A 24 0.29 24.69 15.75
CA GLN A 24 0.35 24.51 14.32
C GLN A 24 -0.22 23.15 13.90
N LYS A 25 -0.84 23.15 12.73
CA LYS A 25 -1.22 21.93 12.02
C LYS A 25 0.03 21.16 11.64
N GLU A 26 0.04 19.87 11.94
CA GLU A 26 1.12 18.96 11.57
C GLU A 26 0.69 18.14 10.36
N ILE A 27 1.58 18.06 9.37
CA ILE A 27 1.34 17.34 8.12
C ILE A 27 2.49 16.36 7.91
N ARG A 28 2.14 15.09 7.71
CA ARG A 28 3.11 14.03 7.40
C ARG A 28 2.69 13.29 6.15
N ASN A 29 3.59 13.26 5.17
CA ASN A 29 3.42 12.50 3.94
C ASN A 29 3.88 11.05 4.14
N ILE A 30 3.09 10.12 3.60
CA ILE A 30 3.35 8.69 3.64
C ILE A 30 3.35 8.19 2.19
N SER A 31 4.53 7.76 1.76
CA SER A 31 4.78 7.30 0.39
C SER A 31 4.73 5.77 0.24
N VAL A 32 4.64 5.03 1.35
CA VAL A 32 4.59 3.57 1.41
C VAL A 32 3.64 3.15 2.52
N LEU A 33 2.69 2.27 2.23
CA LEU A 33 1.75 1.70 3.18
C LEU A 33 2.19 0.30 3.59
N GLY A 34 2.32 0.08 4.90
CA GLY A 34 2.47 -1.26 5.45
C GLY A 34 1.11 -1.91 5.70
N VAL A 35 1.07 -3.23 5.76
CA VAL A 35 -0.14 -4.01 6.05
C VAL A 35 -0.03 -4.71 7.40
N ASN A 36 -1.15 -5.20 7.92
CA ASN A 36 -1.11 -6.07 9.09
C ASN A 36 -0.66 -7.47 8.66
N HIS A 37 0.58 -7.83 8.96
CA HIS A 37 1.16 -9.12 8.56
C HIS A 37 0.39 -10.30 9.14
N GLN A 38 -0.16 -10.20 10.37
CA GLN A 38 -0.93 -11.28 10.98
C GLN A 38 -2.22 -11.59 10.21
N ILE A 39 -2.90 -10.55 9.72
CA ILE A 39 -4.11 -10.71 8.92
C ILE A 39 -3.76 -11.41 7.60
N ILE A 40 -2.68 -10.97 6.93
CA ILE A 40 -2.24 -11.58 5.67
C ILE A 40 -1.79 -13.04 5.88
N HIS A 41 -1.04 -13.35 6.93
CA HIS A 41 -0.65 -14.74 7.22
C HIS A 41 -1.86 -15.66 7.42
N LYS A 42 -2.94 -15.16 8.03
CA LYS A 42 -4.13 -15.96 8.33
C LYS A 42 -5.09 -16.10 7.14
N LYS A 43 -5.24 -15.04 6.33
CA LYS A 43 -6.31 -14.91 5.33
C LYS A 43 -5.80 -14.75 3.90
N GLY A 44 -4.49 -14.66 3.68
CA GLY A 44 -3.88 -14.42 2.37
C GLY A 44 -4.03 -12.98 1.89
N PHE A 45 -3.69 -12.70 0.63
CA PHE A 45 -3.69 -11.32 0.09
C PHE A 45 -5.09 -10.78 -0.28
N MET A 46 -6.11 -11.65 -0.38
CA MET A 46 -7.48 -11.21 -0.68
C MET A 46 -8.06 -10.26 0.38
N CYS A 47 -7.51 -10.28 1.59
CA CYS A 47 -7.92 -9.40 2.69
C CYS A 47 -7.10 -8.10 2.80
N LEU A 48 -6.42 -7.69 1.71
CA LEU A 48 -5.56 -6.50 1.73
C LEU A 48 -6.28 -5.23 2.21
N GLU A 49 -7.56 -5.05 1.88
CA GLU A 49 -8.37 -3.93 2.38
C GLU A 49 -8.45 -3.93 3.91
N GLU A 50 -8.82 -5.05 4.51
CA GLU A 50 -8.88 -5.25 5.97
C GLU A 50 -7.49 -5.03 6.60
N ALA A 51 -6.45 -5.59 5.97
CA ALA A 51 -5.07 -5.48 6.43
C ALA A 51 -4.50 -4.06 6.31
N LEU A 52 -5.18 -3.14 5.62
CA LEU A 52 -4.82 -1.73 5.51
C LEU A 52 -5.59 -0.83 6.48
N HIS A 53 -6.84 -1.17 6.83
CA HIS A 53 -7.72 -0.30 7.61
C HIS A 53 -7.16 0.11 8.98
N HIS A 54 -6.29 -0.71 9.60
CA HIS A 54 -5.66 -0.36 10.88
C HIS A 54 -4.82 0.92 10.82
N ASN A 55 -4.34 1.32 9.63
CA ASN A 55 -3.48 2.48 9.47
C ASN A 55 -4.22 3.82 9.56
N PHE A 56 -5.56 3.82 9.46
CA PHE A 56 -6.34 4.99 9.04
C PHE A 56 -7.51 5.36 9.94
N GLN A 57 -7.49 4.90 11.18
CA GLN A 57 -8.48 5.32 12.18
C GLN A 57 -8.32 6.80 12.53
N ILE A 58 -9.44 7.53 12.59
CA ILE A 58 -9.46 8.88 13.13
C ILE A 58 -9.20 8.79 14.64
N LYS A 59 -8.23 9.57 15.12
CA LYS A 59 -7.85 9.58 16.54
C LYS A 59 -8.04 10.96 17.13
N ASN A 60 -8.57 11.01 18.35
CA ASN A 60 -8.68 12.23 19.13
C ASN A 60 -7.79 12.10 20.36
N VAL A 61 -6.58 12.64 20.30
CA VAL A 61 -5.55 12.49 21.33
C VAL A 61 -5.32 13.81 22.08
N LYS A 62 -4.74 13.74 23.28
CA LYS A 62 -4.31 14.94 24.01
C LYS A 62 -3.12 15.57 23.27
N CYS A 63 -3.11 16.89 23.14
CA CYS A 63 -1.94 17.59 22.58
C CYS A 63 -0.72 17.35 23.47
N GLN A 64 0.42 17.01 22.85
CA GLN A 64 1.67 16.72 23.55
C GLN A 64 2.54 17.96 23.78
N ARG A 65 2.16 19.11 23.20
CA ARG A 65 2.88 20.36 23.42
C ARG A 65 2.65 20.83 24.86
N SER A 66 3.74 21.24 25.51
CA SER A 66 3.67 21.83 26.87
C SER A 66 2.64 22.95 26.91
N GLU A 67 1.86 23.00 28.00
CA GLU A 67 0.88 24.05 28.29
C GLU A 67 -0.31 24.15 27.31
N CYS A 68 -0.43 23.27 26.31
CA CYS A 68 -1.61 23.24 25.46
C CYS A 68 -2.73 22.40 26.09
N PRO A 69 -3.89 22.98 26.44
CA PRO A 69 -5.04 22.22 26.95
C PRO A 69 -5.82 21.52 25.83
N GLY A 70 -5.48 21.79 24.57
CA GLY A 70 -6.21 21.33 23.40
C GLY A 70 -6.11 19.82 23.14
N ARG A 71 -7.03 19.33 22.32
CA ARG A 71 -6.98 17.98 21.74
C ARG A 71 -6.51 18.07 20.31
N ARG A 72 -5.88 17.00 19.81
CA ARG A 72 -5.53 16.85 18.40
C ARG A 72 -6.42 15.80 17.75
N THR A 73 -6.98 16.16 16.60
CA THR A 73 -7.69 15.24 15.72
C THR A 73 -6.75 14.84 14.60
N GLU A 74 -6.45 13.55 14.53
CA GLU A 74 -5.62 12.94 13.49
C GLU A 74 -6.51 12.24 12.46
N TYR A 75 -6.29 12.55 11.19
CA TYR A 75 -6.98 11.92 10.07
C TYR A 75 -6.06 11.79 8.85
N ALA A 76 -6.46 10.95 7.90
CA ALA A 76 -5.70 10.69 6.68
C ALA A 76 -6.47 11.18 5.45
N LYS A 77 -5.77 11.82 4.52
CA LYS A 77 -6.24 12.08 3.16
C LYS A 77 -5.46 11.20 2.20
N PHE A 78 -6.16 10.46 1.35
CA PHE A 78 -5.54 9.61 0.35
C PHE A 78 -5.39 10.34 -0.98
N ASN A 79 -4.35 10.00 -1.74
CA ASN A 79 -4.04 10.59 -3.03
C ASN A 79 -4.38 9.63 -4.18
N LEU A 80 -3.89 9.93 -5.38
CA LEU A 80 -4.24 9.23 -6.62
C LEU A 80 -3.78 7.77 -6.70
N HIS A 81 -2.80 7.38 -5.88
CA HIS A 81 -2.25 6.03 -5.89
C HIS A 81 -1.86 5.56 -4.49
N LEU A 82 -1.76 4.24 -4.36
CA LEU A 82 -1.29 3.54 -3.18
C LEU A 82 -0.12 2.66 -3.59
N TYR A 83 0.99 2.76 -2.86
CA TYR A 83 2.09 1.82 -2.88
C TYR A 83 2.04 1.03 -1.58
N ILE A 84 1.73 -0.26 -1.67
CA ILE A 84 1.57 -1.16 -0.53
C ILE A 84 2.76 -2.10 -0.51
N GLU A 85 3.53 -2.09 0.56
CA GLU A 85 4.67 -2.97 0.78
C GLU A 85 4.19 -4.35 1.25
N LEU A 86 4.77 -5.41 0.66
CA LEU A 86 4.28 -6.79 0.78
C LEU A 86 5.40 -7.84 0.94
N ASP A 87 6.65 -7.46 1.26
CA ASP A 87 7.72 -8.38 1.68
C ASP A 87 7.41 -8.92 3.09
N ILE A 88 6.37 -9.74 3.15
CA ILE A 88 5.86 -10.34 4.38
C ILE A 88 6.53 -11.70 4.54
N ARG A 89 7.33 -11.82 5.59
CA ARG A 89 8.11 -13.03 5.89
C ARG A 89 7.47 -13.83 7.01
N VAL A 90 7.56 -15.16 6.90
CA VAL A 90 7.05 -16.08 7.94
C VAL A 90 7.86 -16.01 9.24
N SER A 91 9.12 -15.60 9.16
CA SER A 91 10.01 -15.37 10.29
C SER A 91 11.09 -14.35 9.90
N LEU A 92 11.82 -13.81 10.90
CA LEU A 92 12.90 -12.85 10.68
C LEU A 92 14.05 -13.45 9.84
N ASP A 93 14.30 -14.75 9.99
CA ASP A 93 15.39 -15.46 9.31
C ASP A 93 14.99 -16.02 7.93
N ALA A 94 13.74 -15.82 7.52
CA ALA A 94 13.27 -16.31 6.24
C ALA A 94 13.92 -15.51 5.10
N ASN A 95 14.51 -16.23 4.15
CA ASN A 95 15.12 -15.66 2.96
C ASN A 95 14.11 -15.32 1.85
N THR A 96 12.85 -15.71 2.03
CA THR A 96 11.76 -15.52 1.06
C THR A 96 10.50 -15.04 1.76
N GLY A 97 9.78 -14.12 1.12
CA GLY A 97 8.43 -13.73 1.49
C GLY A 97 7.40 -14.84 1.23
N ILE A 98 6.19 -14.62 1.73
CA ILE A 98 5.04 -15.48 1.41
C ILE A 98 4.72 -15.39 -0.08
N SER A 99 4.37 -16.51 -0.69
CA SER A 99 4.02 -16.56 -2.12
C SER A 99 2.51 -16.66 -2.32
N CYS A 100 2.03 -16.14 -3.45
CA CYS A 100 0.61 -16.17 -3.84
C CYS A 100 0.47 -16.16 -5.37
N GLN A 101 -0.75 -16.33 -5.87
CA GLN A 101 -1.08 -16.13 -7.27
C GLN A 101 -1.52 -14.68 -7.51
N LEU A 102 -1.37 -14.17 -8.74
CA LEU A 102 -1.85 -12.81 -9.08
C LEU A 102 -3.35 -12.64 -8.85
N LYS A 103 -4.14 -13.70 -9.02
CA LYS A 103 -5.59 -13.70 -8.74
C LYS A 103 -5.95 -13.58 -7.25
N ASP A 104 -4.99 -13.78 -6.35
CA ASP A 104 -5.20 -13.64 -4.90
C ASP A 104 -5.16 -12.17 -4.44
N PHE A 105 -4.90 -11.23 -5.34
CA PHE A 105 -5.00 -9.80 -5.06
C PHE A 105 -6.41 -9.29 -5.35
N PRO A 106 -7.03 -8.54 -4.43
CA PRO A 106 -8.31 -7.92 -4.71
C PRO A 106 -8.16 -6.92 -5.85
N ILE A 107 -9.01 -7.05 -6.88
CA ILE A 107 -8.95 -6.18 -8.06
C ILE A 107 -9.27 -4.73 -7.68
N THR A 108 -10.11 -4.55 -6.67
CA THR A 108 -10.51 -3.26 -6.10
C THR A 108 -10.42 -3.30 -4.59
N ILE A 109 -10.03 -2.19 -3.99
CA ILE A 109 -10.08 -1.98 -2.53
C ILE A 109 -10.74 -0.64 -2.23
N ASN A 110 -11.49 -0.58 -1.13
CA ASN A 110 -12.12 0.63 -0.63
C ASN A 110 -11.48 1.07 0.68
N ILE A 111 -10.87 2.26 0.67
CA ILE A 111 -10.25 2.83 1.85
C ILE A 111 -10.88 4.19 2.13
N LEU A 112 -11.53 4.34 3.29
CA LEU A 112 -12.25 5.55 3.69
C LEU A 112 -13.20 6.11 2.62
N LYS A 113 -13.98 5.23 1.97
CA LYS A 113 -14.93 5.55 0.87
C LYS A 113 -14.29 5.95 -0.45
N GLN A 114 -12.96 5.85 -0.58
CA GLN A 114 -12.26 6.02 -1.84
C GLN A 114 -11.95 4.64 -2.44
N GLU A 115 -12.46 4.40 -3.64
CA GLU A 115 -12.17 3.17 -4.37
C GLU A 115 -10.87 3.30 -5.16
N TYR A 116 -10.06 2.25 -5.09
CA TYR A 116 -8.85 2.07 -5.87
C TYR A 116 -8.88 0.73 -6.60
N ARG A 117 -8.37 0.71 -7.83
CA ARG A 117 -8.17 -0.50 -8.62
C ARG A 117 -6.70 -0.92 -8.66
N LEU A 118 -6.46 -2.22 -8.71
CA LEU A 118 -5.14 -2.81 -8.86
C LEU A 118 -4.55 -2.42 -10.23
N ALA A 119 -3.39 -1.77 -10.22
CA ALA A 119 -2.62 -1.44 -11.42
C ALA A 119 -1.51 -2.46 -11.69
N GLY A 120 -0.97 -3.06 -10.63
CA GLY A 120 0.04 -4.11 -10.76
C GLY A 120 0.66 -4.54 -9.44
N VAL A 121 1.49 -5.57 -9.53
CA VAL A 121 2.25 -6.15 -8.42
C VAL A 121 3.71 -6.24 -8.85
N ILE A 122 4.61 -5.83 -7.97
CA ILE A 122 6.05 -5.99 -8.11
C ILE A 122 6.41 -7.24 -7.32
N ALA A 123 7.02 -8.22 -7.99
CA ALA A 123 7.58 -9.38 -7.33
C ALA A 123 9.10 -9.27 -7.26
N TYR A 124 9.69 -9.91 -6.26
CA TYR A 124 11.13 -10.08 -6.16
C TYR A 124 11.44 -11.57 -6.16
N THR A 125 12.23 -12.03 -7.14
CA THR A 125 12.59 -13.44 -7.29
C THR A 125 14.00 -13.56 -7.81
N SER A 126 14.80 -14.47 -7.25
CA SER A 126 16.18 -14.70 -7.68
C SER A 126 17.03 -13.42 -7.79
N GLN A 127 16.92 -12.55 -6.78
CA GLN A 127 17.60 -11.25 -6.72
C GLN A 127 17.20 -10.25 -7.81
N HIS A 128 16.02 -10.43 -8.39
CA HIS A 128 15.54 -9.65 -9.52
C HIS A 128 14.10 -9.17 -9.33
N TYR A 129 13.82 -7.94 -9.77
CA TYR A 129 12.47 -7.38 -9.73
C TYR A 129 11.73 -7.61 -11.03
N ILE A 130 10.50 -8.11 -10.92
CA ILE A 130 9.60 -8.33 -12.06
C ILE A 130 8.29 -7.61 -11.79
N ALA A 131 7.85 -6.79 -12.75
CA ALA A 131 6.58 -6.09 -12.65
C ALA A 131 5.48 -6.83 -13.42
N TYR A 132 4.39 -7.14 -12.73
CA TYR A 132 3.17 -7.70 -13.28
C TYR A 132 2.12 -6.59 -13.31
N THR A 133 1.75 -6.11 -14.49
CA THR A 133 0.78 -5.00 -14.62
C THR A 133 -0.57 -5.56 -15.07
N ARG A 134 -1.65 -5.03 -14.48
CA ARG A 134 -3.03 -5.36 -14.86
C ARG A 134 -3.62 -4.21 -15.65
N ARG A 135 -4.10 -4.50 -16.86
CA ARG A 135 -4.79 -3.51 -17.71
C ARG A 135 -6.24 -3.34 -17.25
N ILE A 136 -6.89 -2.28 -17.72
CA ILE A 136 -8.28 -1.94 -17.36
C ILE A 136 -9.23 -3.13 -17.66
N TYR A 137 -9.06 -3.80 -18.79
CA TYR A 137 -9.83 -4.98 -19.19
C TYR A 137 -9.39 -6.30 -18.53
N GLY A 138 -8.57 -6.24 -17.48
CA GLY A 138 -8.17 -7.41 -16.69
C GLY A 138 -7.01 -8.24 -17.22
N THR A 139 -6.46 -7.90 -18.40
CA THR A 139 -5.30 -8.62 -18.95
C THR A 139 -4.00 -8.29 -18.19
N TRP A 140 -3.22 -9.32 -17.89
CA TRP A 140 -1.92 -9.19 -17.23
C TRP A 140 -0.77 -9.15 -18.23
N ARG A 141 0.21 -8.29 -17.96
CA ARG A 141 1.48 -8.20 -18.71
C ARG A 141 2.67 -8.25 -17.75
N ILE A 142 3.71 -8.98 -18.15
CA ILE A 142 4.99 -9.06 -17.45
C ILE A 142 5.96 -8.07 -18.08
N TYR A 143 6.67 -7.36 -17.21
CA TYR A 143 7.82 -6.52 -17.55
C TYR A 143 9.01 -7.07 -16.76
N ASN A 144 9.90 -7.73 -17.50
CA ASN A 144 11.15 -8.28 -17.03
C ASN A 144 12.22 -7.86 -18.05
N ASP A 145 13.15 -7.00 -17.64
CA ASP A 145 14.28 -6.49 -18.42
C ASP A 145 15.26 -7.59 -18.88
N LEU A 146 15.30 -8.74 -18.20
CA LEU A 146 16.06 -9.91 -18.64
C LEU A 146 15.42 -10.61 -19.85
N MET A 147 14.20 -10.22 -20.23
CA MET A 147 13.46 -10.83 -21.35
C MET A 147 13.44 -9.91 -22.57
N LYS A 148 13.65 -10.50 -23.76
CA LYS A 148 13.71 -9.75 -25.03
C LYS A 148 12.36 -9.13 -25.47
N SER A 149 11.23 -9.58 -24.91
CA SER A 149 9.90 -9.07 -25.28
C SER A 149 8.93 -9.06 -24.11
N LYS A 150 7.96 -8.14 -24.16
CA LYS A 150 6.84 -8.08 -23.20
C LYS A 150 5.94 -9.28 -23.42
N GLN A 151 5.59 -9.98 -22.35
CA GLN A 151 4.76 -11.18 -22.41
C GLN A 151 3.43 -10.99 -21.68
N TYR A 152 2.41 -11.71 -22.16
CA TYR A 152 1.18 -11.91 -21.41
C TYR A 152 1.43 -12.84 -20.23
N CYS A 153 0.64 -12.68 -19.17
CA CYS A 153 0.70 -13.52 -18.00
C CYS A 153 -0.69 -14.07 -17.67
N ASN A 154 -0.73 -15.30 -17.19
CA ASN A 154 -1.92 -15.86 -16.57
C ASN A 154 -2.00 -15.36 -15.11
N GLU A 155 -3.20 -15.01 -14.64
CA GLU A 155 -3.47 -14.62 -13.26
C GLU A 155 -3.18 -15.74 -12.23
N GLU A 156 -3.06 -16.98 -12.68
CA GLU A 156 -2.64 -18.11 -11.84
C GLU A 156 -1.13 -18.17 -11.60
N LYS A 157 -0.36 -17.24 -12.19
CA LYS A 157 1.09 -17.16 -11.99
C LYS A 157 1.40 -16.94 -10.51
N LYS A 158 2.12 -17.89 -9.93
CA LYS A 158 2.67 -17.79 -8.58
C LYS A 158 3.84 -16.82 -8.55
N ILE A 159 3.83 -15.93 -7.57
CA ILE A 159 4.83 -14.88 -7.34
C ILE A 159 5.15 -14.76 -5.84
N GLU A 160 6.28 -14.12 -5.55
CA GLU A 160 6.63 -13.61 -4.23
C GLU A 160 6.51 -12.08 -4.30
N PRO A 161 5.35 -11.52 -3.89
CA PRO A 161 5.10 -10.09 -4.01
C PRO A 161 6.01 -9.31 -3.06
N HIS A 162 6.60 -8.24 -3.57
CA HIS A 162 7.33 -7.23 -2.79
C HIS A 162 6.47 -5.98 -2.57
N ALA A 163 5.62 -5.63 -3.55
CA ALA A 163 4.68 -4.53 -3.41
C ALA A 163 3.49 -4.65 -4.37
N ALA A 164 2.38 -4.02 -4.03
CA ALA A 164 1.24 -3.82 -4.91
C ALA A 164 0.96 -2.33 -5.12
N ILE A 165 0.57 -1.98 -6.35
CA ILE A 165 0.21 -0.61 -6.73
C ILE A 165 -1.27 -0.58 -7.07
N TYR A 166 -2.00 0.29 -6.37
CA TYR A 166 -3.38 0.61 -6.65
C TYR A 166 -3.50 2.08 -7.07
N ILE A 167 -4.42 2.38 -7.97
CA ILE A 167 -4.70 3.74 -8.43
C ILE A 167 -6.18 4.03 -8.33
N ILE A 168 -6.52 5.30 -8.11
CA ILE A 168 -7.90 5.74 -7.96
C ILE A 168 -8.74 5.23 -9.14
N SER A 169 -9.88 4.61 -8.83
CA SER A 169 -10.89 4.32 -9.85
C SER A 169 -11.48 5.66 -10.28
N SER A 170 -11.15 6.13 -11.47
CA SER A 170 -11.82 7.29 -12.06
C SER A 170 -13.31 6.99 -12.18
N SER A 171 -14.15 7.88 -11.64
CA SER A 171 -15.58 7.91 -11.94
C SER A 171 -15.82 8.35 -13.37
#